data_AF-A0A920GKJ6-F1
#
_entry.id   AF-A0A920GKJ6-F1
#
_cell.length_a   1.000
_cell.length_b   1.000
_cell.length_c   1.000
_cell.angle_alpha   90.00
_cell.angle_beta   90.00
_cell.angle_gamma   90.00
#
_symmetry.space_group_name_H-M   'P 1'
#
loop_
_entity.id
_entity.type
_entity.pdbx_description
1 polymer ?
#
loop_
_entity_poly.entity_id
_entity_poly.type
_entity_poly.pdbx_seq_one_letter_code
_entity_poly.pdbx_strand_id
1 'polypeptide(L)'
;MGGELTPESGGAPTFMVQAMKDPDAANLDQVQIIKGWIDEQGRPTNRFSTWHSRMTEASTPRRAAGASGSTVDLENVTFTNTIGAVQLSAQWTDPDFDAKQAAFYYARAIEIPPAPLDRARPQSLRSGFQDAPRTVQDRAYSSPIWYRP
;
A
#
# COMPACT_ATOMS: atom_id res chain seq x y z
N MET A 1 -15.05 1.26 -3.51
CA MET A 1 -15.29 0.09 -2.63
C MET A 1 -15.08 0.54 -1.20
N GLY A 2 -16.17 0.64 -0.46
CA GLY A 2 -16.23 0.92 0.98
C GLY A 2 -17.58 0.41 1.47
N GLY A 3 -17.76 0.29 2.78
CA GLY A 3 -19.00 -0.26 3.31
C GLY A 3 -18.95 -0.54 4.80
N GLU A 4 -19.96 -1.22 5.28
CA GLU A 4 -20.09 -1.66 6.67
C GLU A 4 -20.23 -3.18 6.67
N LEU A 5 -19.37 -3.86 7.43
CA LEU A 5 -19.46 -5.28 7.71
C LEU A 5 -20.48 -5.47 8.82
N THR A 6 -21.55 -6.18 8.49
CA THR A 6 -22.50 -6.65 9.49
C THR A 6 -21.87 -7.81 10.27
N PRO A 7 -22.05 -7.88 11.60
CA PRO A 7 -21.62 -9.04 12.38
C PRO A 7 -22.35 -10.30 11.90
N GLU A 8 -21.68 -11.12 11.09
CA GLU A 8 -22.12 -12.48 10.83
C GLU A 8 -21.54 -13.41 11.90
N SER A 9 -22.30 -14.43 12.28
CA SER A 9 -21.96 -15.34 13.38
C SER A 9 -20.65 -16.09 13.13
N GLY A 10 -19.55 -15.58 13.70
CA GLY A 10 -18.42 -16.39 14.19
C GLY A 10 -17.12 -16.40 13.39
N GLY A 11 -16.89 -15.48 12.44
CA GLY A 11 -15.66 -15.47 11.63
C GLY A 11 -14.94 -14.12 11.60
N ALA A 12 -13.61 -14.15 11.62
CA ALA A 12 -12.80 -12.96 11.30
C ALA A 12 -13.03 -12.53 9.84
N PRO A 13 -13.11 -11.22 9.55
CA PRO A 13 -13.32 -10.75 8.19
C PRO A 13 -12.16 -11.16 7.30
N THR A 14 -12.50 -11.63 6.10
CA THR A 14 -11.54 -11.99 5.07
C THR A 14 -11.71 -11.08 3.87
N PHE A 15 -10.63 -10.44 3.45
CA PHE A 15 -10.61 -9.53 2.31
C PHE A 15 -9.78 -10.12 1.16
N MET A 16 -10.31 -9.97 -0.05
CA MET A 16 -9.51 -10.07 -1.27
C MET A 16 -9.06 -8.65 -1.64
N VAL A 17 -7.77 -8.46 -1.86
CA VAL A 17 -7.19 -7.20 -2.30
C VAL A 17 -6.51 -7.42 -3.63
N GLN A 18 -6.81 -6.55 -4.59
CA GLN A 18 -6.19 -6.52 -5.90
C GLN A 18 -5.74 -5.10 -6.22
N ALA A 19 -4.53 -4.96 -6.75
CA ALA A 19 -3.99 -3.70 -7.23
C ALA A 19 -3.29 -3.93 -8.57
N MET A 20 -3.45 -2.99 -9.50
CA MET A 20 -2.79 -2.99 -10.80
C MET A 20 -2.17 -1.62 -11.02
N LYS A 21 -0.96 -1.59 -11.58
CA LYS A 21 -0.32 -0.33 -11.93
C LYS A 21 -1.05 0.33 -13.11
N ASP A 22 -0.93 1.65 -13.20
CA ASP A 22 -1.23 2.36 -14.44
C ASP A 22 -0.24 1.91 -15.55
N PRO A 23 -0.67 1.79 -16.82
CA PRO A 23 0.21 1.46 -17.95
C PRO A 23 1.52 2.27 -17.96
N ASP A 24 1.47 3.56 -17.65
CA ASP A 24 2.60 4.49 -17.74
C ASP A 24 3.33 4.70 -16.39
N ALA A 25 2.83 4.11 -15.30
CA ALA A 25 3.42 4.21 -13.97
C ALA A 25 4.47 3.13 -13.67
N ALA A 26 5.20 3.34 -12.57
CA ALA A 26 6.14 2.38 -12.03
C ALA A 26 5.43 1.11 -11.54
N ASN A 27 6.17 -0.01 -11.49
CA ASN A 27 5.66 -1.24 -10.90
C ASN A 27 5.27 -1.06 -9.43
N LEU A 28 4.30 -1.84 -8.97
CA LEU A 28 3.89 -1.90 -7.56
C LEU A 28 5.00 -2.54 -6.72
N ASP A 29 5.39 -1.90 -5.63
CA ASP A 29 6.30 -2.47 -4.63
C ASP A 29 5.53 -3.43 -3.72
N GLN A 30 4.43 -2.96 -3.14
CA GLN A 30 3.69 -3.69 -2.11
C GLN A 30 2.22 -3.27 -2.04
N VAL A 31 1.40 -4.17 -1.50
CA VAL A 31 0.04 -3.88 -1.08
C VAL A 31 -0.09 -4.16 0.41
N GLN A 32 -0.91 -3.36 1.08
CA GLN A 32 -1.10 -3.42 2.51
C GLN A 32 -2.57 -3.36 2.85
N ILE A 33 -2.96 -4.06 3.92
CA ILE A 33 -4.24 -3.86 4.59
C ILE A 33 -3.94 -3.19 5.91
N ILE A 34 -4.59 -2.06 6.14
CA ILE A 34 -4.48 -1.27 7.36
C ILE A 34 -5.76 -1.49 8.15
N LYS A 35 -5.62 -1.98 9.38
CA LYS A 35 -6.67 -2.05 10.40
C LYS A 35 -6.47 -0.89 11.37
N GLY A 36 -7.52 -0.12 11.62
CA GLY A 36 -7.57 0.85 12.71
C GLY A 36 -8.68 0.50 13.70
N TRP A 37 -8.45 0.74 14.98
CA TRP A 37 -9.41 0.50 16.06
C TRP A 37 -9.14 1.42 17.24
N ILE A 38 -10.02 1.39 18.24
CA ILE A 38 -9.85 2.11 19.51
C ILE A 38 -9.47 1.08 20.59
N ASP A 39 -8.38 1.33 21.31
CA ASP A 39 -7.93 0.45 22.40
C ASP A 39 -8.83 0.56 23.64
N GLU A 40 -8.59 -0.29 24.64
CA GLU A 40 -9.34 -0.29 25.91
C GLU A 40 -9.26 1.05 26.67
N GLN A 41 -8.24 1.87 26.38
CA GLN A 41 -8.04 3.19 26.99
C GLN A 41 -8.65 4.32 26.14
N GLY A 42 -9.38 4.00 25.07
CA GLY A 42 -10.01 4.99 24.19
C GLY A 42 -9.07 5.65 23.19
N ARG A 43 -7.86 5.12 22.97
CA ARG A 43 -6.87 5.71 22.07
C ARG A 43 -6.93 5.09 20.67
N PRO A 44 -6.80 5.90 19.61
CA PRO A 44 -6.72 5.39 18.25
C PRO A 44 -5.42 4.60 18.04
N THR A 45 -5.57 3.37 17.59
CA THR A 45 -4.47 2.46 17.24
C THR A 45 -4.63 2.00 15.80
N ASN A 46 -3.50 1.74 15.14
CA ASN A 46 -3.48 1.16 13.81
C ASN A 46 -2.43 0.04 13.70
N ARG A 47 -2.73 -0.95 12.85
CA ARG A 47 -1.82 -2.04 12.47
C ARG A 47 -1.94 -2.23 10.98
N PHE A 48 -0.84 -2.63 10.35
CA PHE A 48 -0.82 -2.94 8.93
C PHE A 48 -0.20 -4.31 8.69
N SER A 49 -0.82 -5.06 7.78
CA SER A 49 -0.27 -6.29 7.21
C SER A 49 0.19 -5.98 5.79
N THR A 50 1.36 -6.51 5.40
CA THR A 50 2.05 -6.13 4.16
C THR A 50 2.35 -7.35 3.30
N TRP A 51 2.15 -7.21 2.00
CA TRP A 51 2.54 -8.17 0.97
C TRP A 51 3.41 -7.46 -0.06
N HIS A 52 4.57 -8.04 -0.37
CA HIS A 52 5.55 -7.46 -1.29
C HIS A 52 5.57 -8.20 -2.62
N SER A 53 5.80 -7.44 -3.69
CA SER A 53 5.98 -7.93 -5.07
C SER A 53 7.16 -8.88 -5.28
N ARG A 54 8.23 -8.76 -4.49
CA ARG A 54 9.42 -9.64 -4.59
C ARG A 54 9.14 -11.09 -4.18
N MET A 55 7.98 -11.39 -3.61
CA MET A 55 7.58 -12.75 -3.29
C MET A 55 6.80 -13.30 -4.49
N THR A 56 7.52 -14.00 -5.35
CA THR A 56 6.94 -14.80 -6.43
C THR A 56 5.85 -15.69 -5.87
N GLU A 57 4.64 -15.57 -6.44
CA GLU A 57 3.45 -16.40 -6.21
C GLU A 57 2.86 -16.39 -4.79
N ALA A 58 1.56 -16.09 -4.73
CA ALA A 58 0.60 -16.44 -3.66
C ALA A 58 1.18 -16.75 -2.27
N SER A 59 1.96 -15.83 -1.70
CA SER A 59 2.69 -16.07 -0.45
C SER A 59 2.09 -15.30 0.71
N THR A 60 2.11 -15.99 1.85
CA THR A 60 1.49 -15.64 3.13
C THR A 60 1.86 -14.22 3.59
N PRO A 61 0.91 -13.44 4.15
CA PRO A 61 1.22 -12.14 4.76
C PRO A 61 2.37 -12.25 5.75
N ARG A 62 3.41 -11.42 5.58
CA ARG A 62 4.46 -11.27 6.59
C ARG A 62 4.33 -9.92 7.27
N ARG A 63 4.56 -9.86 8.59
CA ARG A 63 4.81 -8.57 9.26
C ARG A 63 6.02 -7.92 8.59
N ALA A 64 5.88 -6.63 8.25
CA ALA A 64 6.73 -5.88 7.33
C ALA A 64 8.22 -6.24 7.41
N ALA A 65 8.76 -6.74 6.30
CA ALA A 65 10.18 -7.02 6.14
C ALA A 65 10.76 -6.04 5.13
N GLY A 66 10.97 -4.77 5.55
CA GLY A 66 11.72 -3.74 4.80
C GLY A 66 11.11 -3.30 3.47
N ALA A 67 11.36 -2.06 3.04
CA ALA A 67 11.02 -1.63 1.70
C ALA A 67 11.87 -2.40 0.67
N SER A 68 11.27 -2.88 -0.42
CA SER A 68 12.04 -3.40 -1.54
C SER A 68 12.87 -2.26 -2.13
N GLY A 69 14.15 -2.48 -2.44
CA GLY A 69 15.03 -1.45 -3.00
C GLY A 69 14.47 -0.74 -4.25
N SER A 70 14.99 0.46 -4.54
CA SER A 70 14.56 1.34 -5.65
C SER A 70 15.32 1.04 -6.96
N THR A 71 14.65 1.19 -8.11
CA THR A 71 15.22 1.03 -9.47
C THR A 71 15.36 2.35 -10.23
N VAL A 72 15.32 3.49 -9.53
CA VAL A 72 15.36 4.82 -10.15
C VAL A 72 16.77 5.18 -10.60
N ASP A 73 16.88 5.56 -11.87
CA ASP A 73 18.01 6.31 -12.40
C ASP A 73 17.69 7.80 -12.31
N LEU A 74 18.31 8.46 -11.33
CA LEU A 74 18.11 9.89 -11.09
C LEU A 74 18.76 10.77 -12.17
N GLU A 75 19.80 10.30 -12.86
CA GLU A 75 20.51 11.08 -13.86
C GLU A 75 19.72 11.16 -15.16
N ASN A 76 19.13 10.05 -15.57
CA ASN A 76 18.32 9.96 -16.78
C ASN A 76 16.82 10.17 -16.55
N VAL A 77 16.38 10.26 -15.30
CA VAL A 77 14.95 10.41 -14.93
C VAL A 77 14.13 9.22 -15.44
N THR A 78 14.76 8.06 -15.44
CA THR A 78 14.15 6.80 -15.87
C THR A 78 14.09 5.86 -14.68
N PHE A 79 13.23 4.85 -14.79
CA PHE A 79 13.17 3.75 -13.86
C PHE A 79 13.09 2.46 -14.67
N THR A 80 13.68 1.38 -14.14
CA THR A 80 13.52 0.07 -14.78
C THR A 80 12.45 -0.74 -14.03
N ASN A 81 11.52 -1.33 -14.78
CA ASN A 81 10.50 -2.24 -14.25
C ASN A 81 11.07 -3.64 -13.98
N THR A 82 12.33 -3.71 -13.55
CA THR A 82 13.05 -4.97 -13.25
C THR A 82 12.74 -5.52 -11.86
N ILE A 83 12.12 -4.69 -11.00
CA ILE A 83 11.67 -5.01 -9.65
C ILE A 83 10.20 -4.57 -9.56
N GLY A 84 9.43 -5.16 -8.64
CA GLY A 84 8.01 -4.84 -8.49
C GLY A 84 7.10 -5.76 -9.31
N ALA A 85 5.80 -5.56 -9.20
CA ALA A 85 4.80 -6.30 -9.96
C ALA A 85 3.85 -5.36 -10.71
N VAL A 86 3.40 -5.78 -11.90
CA VAL A 86 2.35 -5.08 -12.66
C VAL A 86 0.99 -5.22 -12.00
N GLN A 87 0.79 -6.32 -11.25
CA GLN A 87 -0.41 -6.62 -10.50
C GLN A 87 -0.03 -7.33 -9.20
N LEU A 88 -0.72 -6.98 -8.12
CA LEU A 88 -0.67 -7.66 -6.84
C LEU A 88 -2.06 -8.16 -6.47
N SER A 89 -2.15 -9.37 -5.93
CA SER A 89 -3.38 -9.94 -5.40
C SER A 89 -3.07 -10.68 -4.11
N ALA A 90 -3.90 -10.49 -3.08
CA ALA A 90 -3.74 -11.16 -1.79
C ALA A 90 -5.10 -11.42 -1.14
N GLN A 91 -5.22 -12.57 -0.49
CA GLN A 91 -6.28 -12.84 0.46
C GLN A 91 -5.74 -12.66 1.88
N TRP A 92 -6.49 -11.98 2.73
CA TRP A 92 -6.11 -11.74 4.12
C TRP A 92 -7.29 -11.91 5.05
N THR A 93 -7.07 -12.63 6.13
CA THR A 93 -7.99 -12.75 7.26
C THR A 93 -7.36 -12.05 8.46
N ASP A 94 -8.11 -11.24 9.19
CA ASP A 94 -7.62 -10.55 10.38
C ASP A 94 -7.29 -11.56 11.50
N PRO A 95 -6.00 -11.82 11.80
CA PRO A 95 -5.61 -12.83 12.79
C PRO A 95 -5.86 -12.38 14.22
N ASP A 96 -6.04 -11.07 14.43
CA ASP A 96 -6.25 -10.44 15.72
C ASP A 96 -7.67 -9.82 15.78
N PHE A 97 -8.64 -10.45 15.11
CA PHE A 97 -10.01 -9.97 15.09
C PHE A 97 -10.68 -10.13 16.46
N ASP A 98 -11.27 -9.03 16.93
CA ASP A 98 -12.14 -9.03 18.10
C ASP A 98 -13.53 -8.55 17.67
N ALA A 99 -14.51 -9.45 17.74
CA ALA A 99 -15.89 -9.17 17.36
C ALA A 99 -16.57 -8.12 18.27
N LYS A 100 -15.99 -7.79 19.42
CA LYS A 100 -16.51 -6.76 20.33
C LYS A 100 -15.86 -5.40 20.11
N GLN A 101 -14.89 -5.31 19.21
CA GLN A 101 -14.12 -4.10 18.98
C GLN A 101 -14.51 -3.45 17.65
N ALA A 102 -14.94 -2.19 17.71
CA ALA A 102 -15.13 -1.40 16.50
C ALA A 102 -13.79 -1.20 15.78
N ALA A 103 -13.78 -1.47 14.49
CA ALA A 103 -12.59 -1.39 13.66
C ALA A 103 -12.93 -0.86 12.26
N PHE A 104 -11.92 -0.40 11.54
CA PHE A 104 -12.02 -0.13 10.11
C PHE A 104 -10.81 -0.68 9.37
N TYR A 105 -11.02 -1.02 8.11
CA TYR A 105 -10.04 -1.63 7.24
C TYR A 105 -9.94 -0.86 5.93
N TYR A 106 -8.74 -0.63 5.41
CA TYR A 106 -8.55 -0.15 4.05
C TYR A 106 -7.29 -0.73 3.42
N ALA A 107 -7.28 -0.85 2.10
CA ALA A 107 -6.12 -1.27 1.35
C ALA A 107 -5.27 -0.07 0.92
N ARG A 108 -3.95 -0.25 0.92
CA ARG A 108 -2.97 0.71 0.39
C ARG A 108 -2.03 0.01 -0.57
N ALA A 109 -2.01 0.43 -1.83
CA ALA A 109 -1.00 0.02 -2.80
C ALA A 109 0.11 1.08 -2.83
N ILE A 110 1.36 0.63 -2.95
CA ILE A 110 2.55 1.49 -2.93
C ILE A 110 3.39 1.12 -4.14
N GLU A 111 3.74 2.12 -4.94
CA GLU A 111 4.63 1.95 -6.09
C GLU A 111 6.09 1.90 -5.66
N ILE A 112 6.94 1.30 -6.50
CA ILE A 112 8.37 1.58 -6.44
C ILE A 112 8.53 3.07 -6.72
N PRO A 113 9.30 3.83 -5.91
CA PRO A 113 9.42 5.26 -6.12
C PRO A 113 9.84 5.52 -7.57
N PRO A 114 9.07 6.26 -8.40
CA PRO A 114 9.53 6.69 -9.71
C PRO A 114 10.54 7.84 -9.60
N ALA A 115 11.18 8.16 -10.73
CA ALA A 115 11.86 9.44 -10.88
C ALA A 115 10.81 10.57 -10.79
N PRO A 116 11.08 11.66 -10.06
CA PRO A 116 10.07 12.69 -9.81
C PRO A 116 9.79 13.53 -11.06
N LEU A 117 8.54 14.01 -11.20
CA LEU A 117 8.02 14.69 -12.39
C LEU A 117 8.77 15.99 -12.74
N ASP A 118 9.30 16.69 -11.74
CA ASP A 118 10.13 17.90 -11.90
C ASP A 118 11.40 17.61 -12.73
N ARG A 119 11.96 16.41 -12.57
CA ARG A 119 13.10 15.98 -13.37
C ARG A 119 12.72 15.64 -14.81
N ALA A 120 11.47 15.32 -15.13
CA ALA A 120 11.03 15.17 -16.53
C ALA A 120 10.95 16.52 -17.26
N ARG A 121 11.03 17.66 -16.54
CA ARG A 121 10.96 19.00 -17.12
C ARG A 121 12.31 19.43 -17.73
N PRO A 122 12.31 20.34 -18.72
CA PRO A 122 13.52 20.98 -19.22
C PRO A 122 14.34 21.62 -18.10
N GLN A 123 15.67 21.57 -18.21
CA GLN A 123 16.61 22.06 -17.19
C GLN A 123 16.35 23.53 -16.81
N SER A 124 15.89 24.35 -17.75
CA SER A 124 15.51 25.75 -17.52
C SER A 124 14.37 25.96 -16.53
N LEU A 125 13.52 24.94 -16.32
CA LEU A 125 12.40 24.96 -15.38
C LEU A 125 12.74 24.29 -14.04
N ARG A 126 13.96 23.76 -13.86
CA ARG A 126 14.39 23.03 -12.64
C ARG A 126 15.01 23.92 -11.57
N SER A 127 15.34 25.18 -11.90
CA SER A 127 16.10 26.10 -11.02
C SER A 127 15.42 26.40 -9.68
N GLY A 128 14.09 26.25 -9.59
CA GLY A 128 13.30 26.43 -8.36
C GLY A 128 13.04 25.16 -7.53
N PHE A 129 13.56 24.00 -7.94
CA PHE A 129 13.27 22.70 -7.31
C PHE A 129 14.51 22.03 -6.69
N GLN A 130 15.54 22.80 -6.38
CA GLN A 130 16.81 22.24 -5.88
C GLN A 130 16.66 21.49 -4.55
N ASP A 131 15.70 21.92 -3.71
CA ASP A 131 15.39 21.31 -2.42
C ASP A 131 14.26 20.26 -2.51
N ALA A 132 13.72 19.99 -3.71
CA ALA A 132 12.66 19.01 -3.87
C ALA A 132 13.19 17.59 -3.60
N PRO A 133 12.36 16.69 -3.01
CA PRO A 133 12.72 15.29 -2.82
C PRO A 133 13.13 14.64 -4.15
N ARG A 134 14.24 13.91 -4.12
CA ARG A 134 14.77 13.25 -5.33
C ARG A 134 13.94 12.07 -5.80
N THR A 135 13.00 11.59 -4.98
CA THR A 135 11.99 10.60 -5.34
C THR A 135 10.69 10.94 -4.62
N VAL A 136 9.56 10.67 -5.28
CA VAL A 136 8.24 10.67 -4.68
C VAL A 136 7.73 9.25 -4.78
N GLN A 137 7.11 8.73 -3.71
CA GLN A 137 6.52 7.40 -3.73
C GLN A 137 5.00 7.53 -3.71
N ASP A 138 4.39 7.23 -4.85
CA ASP A 138 2.94 7.31 -5.00
C ASP A 138 2.24 6.12 -4.33
N ARG A 139 1.01 6.41 -3.88
CA ARG A 139 0.21 5.49 -3.07
C ARG A 139 -1.26 5.61 -3.47
N ALA A 140 -1.89 4.48 -3.68
CA ALA A 140 -3.34 4.39 -3.86
C ALA A 140 -3.99 3.86 -2.57
N TYR A 141 -5.13 4.44 -2.20
CA TYR A 141 -5.89 4.08 -1.00
C TYR A 141 -7.30 3.65 -1.41
N SER A 142 -7.80 2.55 -0.84
CA SER A 142 -9.21 2.19 -0.98
C SER A 142 -10.09 3.03 -0.06
N SER A 143 -11.40 3.07 -0.31
CA SER A 143 -12.33 3.55 0.70
C SER A 143 -12.35 2.58 1.90
N PRO A 144 -12.63 3.08 3.11
CA PRO A 144 -12.65 2.24 4.30
C PRO A 144 -13.87 1.31 4.32
N ILE A 145 -13.67 0.15 4.92
CA ILE A 145 -14.70 -0.81 5.31
C ILE A 145 -14.78 -0.77 6.83
N TRP A 146 -15.94 -0.43 7.38
CA TRP A 146 -16.17 -0.31 8.82
C TRP A 146 -16.71 -1.61 9.39
N TYR A 147 -16.32 -1.94 10.61
CA TYR A 147 -16.90 -3.01 11.41
C TYR A 147 -17.47 -2.41 12.69
N ARG A 148 -18.75 -2.65 12.94
CA ARG A 148 -19.46 -2.25 14.15
C ARG A 148 -19.98 -3.51 14.86
N PRO A 149 -19.46 -3.82 16.06
CA PRO A 149 -19.93 -4.90 16.92
C PRO A 149 -21.44 -4.86 17.20
#